data_AF-A0A0P0CUJ7-F1
#
_entry.id   AF-A0A0P0CUJ7-F1
#
_cell.length_a   1.000
_cell.length_b   1.000
_cell.length_c   1.000
_cell.angle_alpha   90.00
_cell.angle_beta   90.00
_cell.angle_gamma   90.00
#
_symmetry.space_group_name_H-M   'P 1'
#
loop_
_entity.id
_entity.type
_entity.pdbx_description
1 polymer ?
#
loop_
_entity_poly.entity_id
_entity_poly.type
_entity_poly.pdbx_seq_one_letter_code
_entity_poly.pdbx_strand_id
1 'polypeptide(L)'
;MNQAQVDFQQLRIKHILFKSKVRSVLYGGTPDTAFFSSAGPISSWFASIGFSRYNNISELLELKQVQQELSSESDSLFRLYQRGKIDEAQSGLSKIEKLSERFLNTLSRLESKLAA
;
A
#
# COMPACT_ATOMS: atom_id res chain seq x y z
N MET A 1 -11.59 -4.80 21.07
CA MET A 1 -10.52 -4.90 20.05
C MET A 1 -9.18 -4.82 20.77
N ASN A 2 -8.24 -5.70 20.46
CA ASN A 2 -6.88 -5.55 20.98
C ASN A 2 -6.14 -4.44 20.19
N GLN A 3 -5.04 -3.90 20.73
CA GLN A 3 -4.31 -2.80 20.09
C GLN A 3 -3.83 -3.16 18.67
N ALA A 4 -3.40 -4.40 18.46
CA ALA A 4 -2.95 -4.90 17.15
C ALA A 4 -4.05 -4.80 16.09
N GLN A 5 -5.27 -5.22 16.42
CA GLN A 5 -6.43 -5.06 15.53
C GLN A 5 -6.64 -3.60 15.15
N VAL A 6 -6.57 -2.66 16.10
CA VAL A 6 -6.74 -1.23 15.81
C VAL A 6 -5.64 -0.71 14.88
N ASP A 7 -4.39 -1.09 15.12
CA ASP A 7 -3.24 -0.66 14.31
C ASP A 7 -3.34 -1.18 12.87
N PHE A 8 -3.74 -2.45 12.70
CA PHE A 8 -3.89 -3.08 11.39
C PHE A 8 -5.12 -2.58 10.63
N GLN A 9 -6.22 -2.26 11.32
CA GLN A 9 -7.35 -1.56 10.70
C GLN A 9 -6.95 -0.19 10.16
N GLN A 10 -6.13 0.58 10.88
CA GLN A 10 -5.61 1.85 10.37
C GLN A 10 -4.79 1.66 9.09
N LEU A 11 -3.93 0.65 9.03
CA LEU A 11 -3.14 0.36 7.83
C LEU A 11 -4.05 -0.05 6.66
N ARG A 12 -5.07 -0.88 6.91
CA ARG A 12 -6.05 -1.31 5.91
C ARG A 12 -6.79 -0.12 5.30
N ILE A 13 -7.23 0.83 6.11
CA ILE A 13 -7.86 2.08 5.64
C ILE A 13 -6.89 2.89 4.76
N LYS A 14 -5.63 3.05 5.19
CA LYS A 14 -4.62 3.76 4.39
C LYS A 14 -4.36 3.08 3.04
N HIS A 15 -4.35 1.74 3.01
CA HIS A 15 -4.20 0.96 1.79
C HIS A 15 -5.39 1.09 0.83
N ILE A 16 -6.63 1.11 1.35
CA ILE A 16 -7.83 1.39 0.55
C ILE A 16 -7.73 2.77 -0.09
N LEU A 17 -7.33 3.78 0.69
CA LEU A 17 -7.13 5.13 0.19
C LEU A 17 -6.01 5.21 -0.86
N PHE A 18 -4.92 4.46 -0.67
CA PHE A 18 -3.84 4.34 -1.65
C PHE A 18 -4.37 3.86 -3.00
N LYS A 19 -5.15 2.78 -3.04
CA LYS A 19 -5.75 2.28 -4.29
C LYS A 19 -6.67 3.30 -4.95
N SER A 20 -7.50 3.96 -4.16
CA SER A 20 -8.41 5.00 -4.65
C SER A 20 -7.63 6.15 -5.29
N LYS A 21 -6.55 6.62 -4.66
CA LYS A 21 -5.68 7.68 -5.20
C LYS A 21 -4.93 7.24 -6.46
N VAL A 22 -4.41 6.01 -6.51
CA VAL A 22 -3.75 5.48 -7.73
C VAL A 22 -4.72 5.50 -8.90
N ARG A 23 -5.94 4.96 -8.72
CA ARG A 23 -6.97 5.00 -9.76
C ARG A 23 -7.32 6.42 -10.15
N SER A 24 -7.52 7.31 -9.17
CA SER A 24 -7.84 8.72 -9.45
C SER A 24 -6.83 9.34 -10.41
N VAL A 25 -5.52 9.15 -10.19
CA VAL A 25 -4.48 9.66 -11.12
C VAL A 25 -4.62 9.05 -12.51
N LEU A 26 -4.84 7.75 -12.62
CA LEU A 26 -4.96 7.05 -13.92
C LEU A 26 -6.28 7.33 -14.66
N TYR A 27 -7.20 8.07 -14.03
CA TYR A 27 -8.42 8.61 -14.62
C TYR A 27 -8.42 10.14 -14.71
N GLY A 28 -7.25 10.80 -14.61
CA GLY A 28 -7.09 12.25 -14.82
C GLY A 28 -7.10 13.11 -13.56
N GLY A 29 -7.10 12.50 -12.38
CA GLY A 29 -6.89 13.18 -11.11
C GLY A 29 -5.45 13.67 -10.93
N THR A 30 -5.28 14.68 -10.07
CA THR A 30 -3.94 15.18 -9.73
C THR A 30 -3.25 14.23 -8.74
N PRO A 31 -1.99 13.84 -8.97
CA PRO A 31 -1.23 13.04 -8.01
C PRO A 31 -1.05 13.76 -6.67
N ASP A 32 -1.40 13.08 -5.59
CA ASP A 32 -1.09 13.52 -4.24
C ASP A 32 0.34 13.10 -3.88
N THR A 33 1.31 13.94 -4.26
CA THR A 33 2.74 13.67 -4.09
C THR A 33 3.13 13.48 -2.62
N ALA A 34 2.48 14.19 -1.69
CA ALA A 34 2.70 14.02 -0.26
C ALA A 34 2.29 12.63 0.21
N PHE A 35 1.14 12.14 -0.27
CA PHE A 35 0.64 10.81 0.07
C PHE A 35 1.55 9.67 -0.44
N PHE A 36 2.06 9.78 -1.67
CA PHE A 36 2.92 8.75 -2.28
C PHE A 36 4.41 8.88 -1.90
N SER A 37 4.80 9.94 -1.20
CA SER A 37 6.18 10.15 -0.78
C SER A 37 6.70 9.08 0.18
N SER A 38 8.03 9.04 0.36
CA SER A 38 8.68 8.23 1.40
C SER A 38 8.27 8.62 2.83
N ALA A 39 7.73 9.82 3.04
CA ALA A 39 7.14 10.29 4.29
C ALA A 39 5.61 10.11 4.35
N GLY A 40 5.01 9.50 3.32
CA GLY A 40 3.57 9.34 3.21
C GLY A 40 2.94 8.50 4.32
N PRO A 41 1.60 8.49 4.45
CA PRO A 41 0.90 7.90 5.59
C PRO A 41 1.21 6.41 5.82
N ILE A 42 1.43 5.63 4.75
CA ILE A 42 1.75 4.21 4.87
C ILE A 42 3.21 4.03 5.34
N SER A 43 4.16 4.74 4.73
CA SER A 43 5.57 4.70 5.14
C SER A 43 5.74 5.14 6.59
N SER A 44 5.05 6.22 6.98
CA SER A 44 5.00 6.70 8.36
C SER A 44 4.41 5.67 9.31
N TRP A 45 3.33 4.96 8.93
CA TRP A 45 2.78 3.88 9.75
C TRP A 45 3.78 2.74 9.98
N PHE A 46 4.52 2.33 8.94
CA PHE A 46 5.55 1.30 9.10
C PHE A 46 6.65 1.75 10.07
N ALA A 47 7.09 3.00 10.00
CA ALA A 47 8.13 3.53 10.88
C ALA A 47 7.65 3.69 12.34
N SER A 48 6.46 4.27 12.56
CA SER A 48 5.98 4.67 13.89
C SER A 48 5.24 3.58 14.65
N ILE A 49 4.54 2.68 13.94
CA ILE A 49 3.72 1.63 14.54
C ILE A 49 4.29 0.27 14.17
N GLY A 50 4.43 -0.02 12.88
CA GLY A 50 4.86 -1.32 12.36
C GLY A 50 6.15 -1.82 13.02
N PHE A 51 7.27 -1.17 12.72
CA PHE A 51 8.58 -1.56 13.22
C PHE A 51 8.81 -1.18 14.68
N SER A 52 8.04 -0.25 15.25
CA SER A 52 8.17 0.08 16.66
C SER A 52 7.54 -0.97 17.57
N ARG A 53 6.44 -1.62 17.15
CA ARG A 53 5.65 -2.53 18.00
C ARG A 53 5.70 -3.98 17.56
N TYR A 54 5.79 -4.22 16.25
CA TYR A 54 5.71 -5.54 15.63
C TYR A 54 7.04 -5.94 14.98
N ASN A 55 8.15 -5.40 15.50
CA ASN A 55 9.49 -5.74 15.05
C ASN A 55 9.74 -7.25 15.17
N ASN A 56 10.60 -7.80 14.30
CA ASN A 56 10.96 -9.23 14.25
C ASN A 56 9.87 -10.20 13.78
N ILE A 57 8.75 -9.72 13.22
CA ILE A 57 7.76 -10.58 12.58
C ILE A 57 8.01 -10.63 11.07
N SER A 58 8.23 -11.84 10.53
CA SER A 58 8.48 -12.07 9.10
C SER A 58 7.39 -11.49 8.21
N GLU A 59 6.13 -11.60 8.63
CA GLU A 59 4.97 -11.11 7.91
C GLU A 59 4.96 -9.58 7.81
N LEU A 60 5.53 -8.85 8.80
CA LEU A 60 5.68 -7.40 8.71
C LEU A 60 6.71 -7.01 7.65
N LEU A 61 7.83 -7.74 7.56
CA LEU A 61 8.85 -7.53 6.53
C LEU A 61 8.30 -7.82 5.14
N GLU A 62 7.58 -8.94 4.99
CA GLU A 62 6.86 -9.29 3.76
C GLU A 62 5.86 -8.18 3.37
N LEU A 63 5.08 -7.67 4.33
CA LEU A 63 4.13 -6.60 4.09
C LEU A 63 4.81 -5.30 3.63
N LYS A 64 5.97 -4.96 4.22
CA LYS A 64 6.76 -3.81 3.79
C LYS A 64 7.28 -3.97 2.36
N GLN A 65 7.75 -5.18 2.00
CA GLN A 65 8.19 -5.49 0.65
C GLN A 65 7.05 -5.32 -0.36
N VAL A 66 5.86 -5.87 -0.07
CA VAL A 66 4.69 -5.71 -0.95
C VAL A 66 4.29 -4.24 -1.09
N GLN A 67 4.38 -3.43 -0.03
CA GLN A 67 4.14 -1.99 -0.13
C GLN A 67 5.16 -1.27 -1.04
N GLN A 68 6.42 -1.68 -1.01
CA GLN A 68 7.45 -1.13 -1.91
C GLN A 68 7.17 -1.50 -3.37
N GLU A 69 6.76 -2.75 -3.62
CA GLU A 69 6.31 -3.21 -4.94
C GLU A 69 5.10 -2.38 -5.45
N LEU A 70 4.09 -2.15 -4.59
CA LEU A 70 2.93 -1.30 -4.89
C LEU A 70 3.31 0.12 -5.25
N SER A 71 4.24 0.72 -4.49
CA SER A 71 4.68 2.10 -4.70
C SER A 71 5.45 2.22 -6.02
N SER A 72 6.39 1.31 -6.26
CA SER A 72 7.16 1.26 -7.51
C SER A 72 6.28 1.04 -8.74
N GLU A 73 5.27 0.16 -8.63
CA GLU A 73 4.33 -0.06 -9.71
C GLU A 73 3.49 1.19 -9.97
N SER A 74 2.96 1.83 -8.93
CA SER A 74 2.16 3.06 -9.05
C SER A 74 2.94 4.18 -9.73
N ASP A 75 4.20 4.39 -9.35
CA ASP A 75 5.08 5.36 -10.00
C ASP A 75 5.31 5.04 -11.47
N SER A 76 5.40 3.75 -11.83
CA SER A 76 5.49 3.30 -13.22
C SER A 76 4.24 3.68 -14.01
N LEU A 77 3.06 3.40 -13.46
CA LEU A 77 1.78 3.74 -14.09
C LEU A 77 1.60 5.24 -14.23
N PHE A 78 1.99 6.03 -13.22
CA PHE A 78 1.94 7.49 -13.29
C PHE A 78 2.83 8.03 -14.41
N ARG A 79 4.04 7.48 -14.59
CA ARG A 79 4.92 7.85 -15.70
C ARG A 79 4.33 7.47 -17.07
N LEU A 80 3.69 6.31 -17.19
CA LEU A 80 3.01 5.92 -18.42
C LEU A 80 1.86 6.90 -18.74
N TYR A 81 1.04 7.20 -17.75
CA TYR A 81 -0.07 8.15 -17.89
C TYR A 81 0.41 9.54 -18.30
N GLN A 82 1.43 10.08 -17.64
CA GLN A 82 2.03 11.39 -17.97
C GLN A 82 2.62 11.44 -19.38
N ARG A 83 3.03 10.31 -19.95
CA ARG A 83 3.54 10.19 -21.32
C ARG A 83 2.42 9.99 -22.36
N GLY A 84 1.15 10.04 -21.97
CA GLY A 84 0.00 9.82 -22.84
C GLY A 84 -0.29 8.35 -23.15
N LYS A 85 0.40 7.40 -22.50
CA LYS A 85 0.16 5.95 -22.65
C LYS A 85 -0.96 5.49 -21.71
N ILE A 86 -2.16 6.02 -21.94
CA ILE A 86 -3.29 5.87 -21.01
C ILE A 86 -3.73 4.41 -20.89
N ASP A 87 -3.88 3.71 -22.01
CA ASP A 87 -4.33 2.32 -22.03
C ASP A 87 -3.34 1.38 -21.33
N GLU A 88 -2.03 1.59 -21.57
CA GLU A 88 -0.96 0.84 -20.89
C GLU A 88 -1.00 1.09 -19.38
N ALA A 89 -1.18 2.36 -18.96
CA ALA A 89 -1.24 2.72 -17.56
C ALA A 89 -2.47 2.12 -16.85
N GLN A 90 -3.64 2.16 -17.49
CA GLN A 90 -4.87 1.59 -16.95
C GLN A 90 -4.84 0.06 -16.93
N SER A 91 -4.29 -0.59 -17.97
CA SER A 91 -4.10 -2.05 -17.97
C SER A 91 -3.21 -2.54 -16.82
N GLY A 92 -2.21 -1.72 -16.45
CA GLY A 92 -1.35 -1.96 -15.30
C GLY A 92 -2.05 -1.97 -13.94
N LEU A 93 -3.28 -1.45 -13.82
CA LEU A 93 -4.08 -1.56 -12.59
C LEU A 93 -4.31 -3.02 -12.18
N SER A 94 -4.35 -3.95 -13.13
CA SER A 94 -4.45 -5.38 -12.83
C SER A 94 -3.30 -5.89 -11.95
N LYS A 95 -2.09 -5.35 -12.12
CA LYS A 95 -0.93 -5.68 -11.28
C LYS A 95 -1.03 -5.04 -9.90
N ILE A 96 -1.53 -3.80 -9.80
CA ILE A 96 -1.84 -3.16 -8.52
C ILE A 96 -2.87 -3.97 -7.72
N GLU A 97 -3.90 -4.52 -8.37
CA GLU A 97 -4.89 -5.36 -7.66
C GLU A 97 -4.26 -6.65 -7.12
N LYS A 98 -3.43 -7.35 -7.91
CA LYS A 98 -2.73 -8.56 -7.44
C LYS A 98 -1.80 -8.27 -6.25
N LEU A 99 -1.05 -7.17 -6.33
CA LEU A 99 -0.18 -6.75 -5.23
C LEU A 99 -1.00 -6.33 -3.99
N SER A 100 -2.15 -5.68 -4.20
CA SER A 100 -3.06 -5.32 -3.12
C SER A 100 -3.67 -6.55 -2.44
N GLU A 101 -4.02 -7.58 -3.20
CA GLU A 101 -4.53 -8.82 -2.64
C GLU A 101 -3.46 -9.50 -1.79
N ARG A 102 -2.22 -9.59 -2.31
CA ARG A 102 -1.06 -10.06 -1.55
C ARG A 102 -0.87 -9.25 -0.26
N PHE A 103 -0.94 -7.92 -0.33
CA PHE A 103 -0.82 -7.05 0.85
C PHE A 103 -1.87 -7.38 1.92
N LEU A 104 -3.15 -7.48 1.54
CA LEU A 104 -4.24 -7.76 2.46
C LEU A 104 -4.18 -9.18 3.04
N ASN A 105 -3.72 -10.15 2.26
CA ASN A 105 -3.50 -11.53 2.71
C ASN A 105 -2.36 -11.60 3.73
N THR A 106 -1.24 -10.92 3.47
CA THR A 106 -0.12 -10.83 4.42
C THR A 106 -0.53 -10.09 5.70
N LEU A 107 -1.32 -9.01 5.60
CA LEU A 107 -1.85 -8.29 6.76
C LEU A 107 -2.79 -9.17 7.60
N SER A 108 -3.67 -9.95 6.96
CA SER A 108 -4.57 -10.89 7.65
C SER A 108 -3.80 -12.01 8.35
N ARG A 109 -2.73 -12.53 7.73
CA ARG A 109 -1.84 -13.52 8.37
C ARG A 109 -1.13 -12.93 9.60
N LEU A 110 -0.66 -11.69 9.52
CA LEU A 110 -0.06 -10.97 10.63
C LEU A 110 -1.06 -10.76 11.78
N GLU A 111 -2.30 -10.35 11.46
CA GLU A 111 -3.41 -10.22 12.42
C GLU A 111 -3.67 -11.53 13.15
N SER A 112 -3.84 -12.64 12.43
CA SER A 112 -4.10 -13.96 13.02
C SER A 112 -2.98 -14.42 13.96
N LYS A 113 -1.72 -14.15 13.61
CA LYS A 113 -0.55 -14.54 14.41
C LYS A 113 -0.44 -13.77 15.73
N LEU A 114 -0.95 -12.55 15.78
CA LEU A 114 -0.95 -11.69 16.97
C LEU A 114 -2.25 -11.77 17.78
N ALA A 115 -3.25 -12.47 17.26
CA ALA A 115 -4.50 -12.78 17.95
C ALA A 115 -4.47 -14.18 18.60
N ALA A 116 -3.53 -15.05 18.21
CA ALA A 116 -3.24 -16.33 18.83
C ALA A 116 -2.40 -16.16 20.10
#